data_AF-A0A837HTL9-F1
#
_entry.id   AF-A0A837HTL9-F1
#
_cell.length_a   1.000
_cell.length_b   1.000
_cell.length_c   1.000
_cell.angle_alpha   90.00
_cell.angle_beta   90.00
_cell.angle_gamma   90.00
#
_symmetry.space_group_name_H-M   'P 1'
#
loop_
_entity.id
_entity.type
_entity.pdbx_description
1 polymer ?
#
loop_
_entity_poly.entity_id
_entity_poly.type
_entity_poly.pdbx_seq_one_letter_code
_entity_poly.pdbx_strand_id
1 'polypeptide(L)'
;MKSGSPSTNAQDEIDDNFAKVIGARDLAHLKELVKRDLETLIANQVEAKLEQEIFDKILEIGSCDVPDILVDDEMNRILVRLNSELERQKKKLNDYLSEQNTTLDALKAKWRPQAEKNVKISLILDEIGKSEKVQVLPEEVGQALKGVSETNLSEEQRKDLERYLAFSIFQAKTLDLVKKTVTS
;
A
#
# COMPACT_ATOMS: atom_id res chain seq x y z
N MET A 1 -47.29 7.81 -19.87
CA MET A 1 -46.45 7.05 -20.81
C MET A 1 -45.33 6.38 -20.00
N LYS A 2 -45.02 5.14 -20.36
CA LYS A 2 -44.42 4.08 -19.53
C LYS A 2 -43.12 4.47 -18.81
N SER A 3 -43.10 4.21 -17.50
CA SER A 3 -41.90 3.90 -16.74
C SER A 3 -41.31 2.59 -17.27
N GLY A 4 -40.02 2.61 -17.61
CA GLY A 4 -39.26 1.43 -17.99
C GLY A 4 -37.95 1.41 -17.22
N SER A 5 -38.02 1.05 -15.94
CA SER A 5 -36.85 0.63 -15.17
C SER A 5 -36.26 -0.62 -15.85
N PRO A 6 -34.94 -0.74 -16.02
CA PRO A 6 -34.37 -1.99 -16.47
C PRO A 6 -34.49 -2.98 -15.31
N SER A 7 -35.47 -3.88 -15.40
CA SER A 7 -35.57 -5.05 -14.53
C SER A 7 -34.42 -5.98 -14.84
N THR A 8 -33.45 -6.07 -13.93
CA THR A 8 -32.48 -7.16 -13.90
C THR A 8 -33.21 -8.44 -13.51
N ASN A 9 -33.54 -9.29 -14.48
CA ASN A 9 -34.12 -10.62 -14.23
C ASN A 9 -32.99 -11.60 -13.91
N ALA A 10 -33.22 -12.47 -12.93
CA ALA A 10 -32.26 -13.46 -12.41
C ALA A 10 -32.01 -14.66 -13.35
N GLN A 11 -32.11 -14.47 -14.68
CA GLN A 11 -32.05 -15.54 -15.68
C GLN A 11 -31.48 -15.08 -17.03
N ASP A 12 -30.65 -14.04 -17.05
CA ASP A 12 -29.81 -13.78 -18.22
C ASP A 12 -28.72 -14.86 -18.23
N GLU A 13 -28.81 -15.83 -19.15
CA GLU A 13 -27.74 -16.80 -19.37
C GLU A 13 -26.42 -16.03 -19.59
N ILE A 14 -25.34 -16.52 -18.99
CA ILE A 14 -24.01 -15.90 -19.15
C ILE A 14 -23.54 -16.20 -20.59
N ASP A 15 -23.95 -15.35 -21.52
CA ASP A 15 -23.74 -15.44 -22.96
C ASP A 15 -22.92 -14.26 -23.49
N ASP A 16 -22.77 -14.16 -24.81
CA ASP A 16 -22.04 -13.05 -25.44
C ASP A 16 -22.71 -11.68 -25.24
N ASN A 17 -24.03 -11.64 -25.06
CA ASN A 17 -24.76 -10.40 -24.82
C ASN A 17 -24.48 -9.89 -23.41
N PHE A 18 -24.54 -10.78 -22.43
CA PHE A 18 -24.11 -10.50 -21.06
C PHE A 18 -22.66 -10.02 -21.02
N ALA A 19 -21.76 -10.72 -21.72
CA ALA A 19 -20.35 -10.32 -21.79
C ALA A 19 -20.16 -8.90 -22.34
N LYS A 20 -20.91 -8.52 -23.39
CA LYS A 20 -20.87 -7.17 -23.96
C LYS A 20 -21.42 -6.10 -23.02
N VAL A 21 -22.46 -6.40 -22.24
CA VAL A 21 -23.00 -5.47 -21.22
C VAL A 21 -21.94 -5.10 -20.18
N ILE A 22 -21.03 -6.04 -19.85
CA ILE A 22 -19.96 -5.85 -18.85
C ILE A 22 -18.67 -5.33 -19.52
N GLY A 23 -18.70 -5.03 -20.82
CA GLY A 23 -17.58 -4.45 -21.57
C GLY A 23 -16.57 -5.46 -22.12
N ALA A 24 -16.88 -6.76 -22.09
CA ALA A 24 -16.12 -7.78 -22.82
C ALA A 24 -16.60 -7.87 -24.29
N ARG A 25 -15.85 -8.58 -25.14
CA ARG A 25 -16.17 -8.69 -26.58
C ARG A 25 -17.22 -9.77 -26.83
N ASP A 26 -17.07 -10.86 -26.09
CA ASP A 26 -17.84 -12.10 -26.13
C ASP A 26 -17.57 -12.86 -24.81
N LEU A 27 -18.25 -13.98 -24.61
CA LEU A 27 -18.13 -14.82 -23.42
C LEU A 27 -16.71 -15.38 -23.23
N ALA A 28 -16.00 -15.68 -24.32
CA ALA A 28 -14.63 -16.18 -24.25
C ALA A 28 -13.70 -15.10 -23.69
N HIS A 29 -13.78 -13.87 -24.21
CA HIS A 29 -13.04 -12.73 -23.71
C HIS A 29 -13.40 -12.41 -22.25
N LEU A 30 -14.67 -12.52 -21.86
CA LEU A 30 -15.07 -12.35 -20.45
C LEU A 30 -14.39 -13.38 -19.54
N LYS A 31 -14.36 -14.66 -19.95
CA LYS A 31 -13.66 -15.72 -19.20
C LYS A 31 -12.17 -15.47 -19.08
N GLU A 32 -11.52 -14.97 -20.14
CA GLU A 32 -10.11 -14.59 -20.12
C GLU A 32 -9.84 -13.43 -19.15
N LEU A 33 -10.67 -12.39 -19.16
CA LEU A 33 -10.56 -11.26 -18.24
C LEU A 33 -10.70 -11.72 -16.79
N VAL A 34 -11.74 -12.51 -16.48
CA VAL A 34 -11.94 -13.06 -15.13
C VAL A 34 -10.77 -13.94 -14.71
N LYS A 35 -10.27 -14.80 -15.60
CA LYS A 35 -9.10 -15.64 -15.31
C LYS A 35 -7.88 -14.78 -14.96
N ARG A 36 -7.56 -13.78 -15.78
CA ARG A 36 -6.42 -12.88 -15.55
C ARG A 36 -6.57 -12.10 -14.24
N ASP A 37 -7.77 -11.63 -13.94
CA ASP A 37 -8.05 -10.89 -12.71
C ASP A 37 -7.89 -11.80 -11.48
N LEU A 38 -8.32 -13.06 -11.56
CA LEU A 38 -8.08 -14.07 -10.52
C LEU A 38 -6.60 -14.43 -10.36
N GLU A 39 -5.86 -14.60 -11.47
CA GLU A 39 -4.42 -14.85 -11.44
C GLU A 39 -3.68 -13.69 -10.77
N THR A 40 -4.05 -12.44 -11.09
CA THR A 40 -3.49 -11.24 -10.46
C THR A 40 -3.82 -11.18 -8.97
N LEU A 41 -5.06 -11.51 -8.59
CA LEU A 41 -5.49 -11.54 -7.20
C LEU A 41 -4.71 -12.57 -6.38
N ILE A 42 -4.55 -13.79 -6.92
CA ILE A 42 -3.79 -14.85 -6.25
C ILE A 42 -2.31 -14.47 -6.15
N ALA A 43 -1.71 -13.92 -7.21
CA ALA A 43 -0.32 -13.48 -7.20
C ALA A 43 -0.08 -12.43 -6.10
N ASN A 44 -0.95 -11.43 -5.99
CA ASN A 44 -0.86 -10.40 -4.96
C ASN A 44 -1.02 -10.97 -3.55
N GLN A 45 -1.89 -11.97 -3.35
CA GLN A 45 -2.07 -12.63 -2.05
C GLN A 45 -0.84 -13.43 -1.64
N VAL A 46 -0.24 -14.16 -2.59
CA VAL A 46 0.99 -14.92 -2.34
C VAL A 46 2.13 -13.96 -1.98
N GLU A 47 2.27 -12.87 -2.73
CA GLU A 47 3.28 -11.85 -2.48
C GLU A 47 3.12 -11.21 -1.09
N ALA A 48 1.92 -10.78 -0.73
CA ALA A 48 1.63 -10.19 0.57
C ALA A 48 1.90 -11.17 1.72
N LYS A 49 1.60 -12.46 1.53
CA LYS A 49 1.88 -13.48 2.52
C LYS A 49 3.39 -13.69 2.70
N LEU A 50 4.14 -13.76 1.61
CA LEU A 50 5.59 -13.87 1.64
C LEU A 50 6.23 -12.66 2.34
N GLU A 51 5.79 -11.44 2.01
CA GLU A 51 6.25 -10.23 2.69
C GLU A 51 5.99 -10.28 4.19
N GLN A 52 4.79 -10.69 4.60
CA GLN A 52 4.45 -10.81 6.01
C GLN A 52 5.34 -11.83 6.73
N GLU A 53 5.58 -12.99 6.12
CA GLU A 53 6.49 -14.00 6.68
C GLU A 53 7.93 -13.47 6.81
N ILE A 54 8.41 -12.73 5.81
CA ILE A 54 9.72 -12.07 5.85
C ILE A 54 9.78 -11.05 6.99
N PHE A 55 8.76 -10.21 7.15
CA PHE A 55 8.71 -9.21 8.22
C PHE A 55 8.68 -9.85 9.60
N ASP A 56 7.90 -10.92 9.78
CA ASP A 56 7.86 -11.67 11.02
C ASP A 56 9.25 -12.25 11.35
N LYS A 57 9.97 -12.78 10.34
CA LYS A 57 11.36 -13.23 10.50
C LYS A 57 12.35 -12.12 10.78
N ILE A 58 12.22 -10.97 10.14
CA ILE A 58 13.02 -9.78 10.44
C ILE A 58 12.86 -9.37 11.90
N LEU A 59 11.63 -9.41 12.42
CA LEU A 59 11.33 -9.08 13.81
C LEU A 59 11.91 -10.09 14.82
N GLU A 60 12.21 -11.34 14.41
CA GLU A 60 12.89 -12.34 15.23
C GLU A 60 14.42 -12.10 15.36
N ILE A 61 15.06 -11.42 14.40
CA ILE A 61 16.52 -11.32 14.28
C ILE A 61 17.18 -10.45 15.37
N GLY A 62 16.42 -9.72 16.18
CA GLY A 62 16.94 -9.13 17.41
C GLY A 62 16.11 -8.03 18.04
N SER A 63 16.44 -7.68 19.29
CA SER A 63 15.90 -6.51 19.98
C SER A 63 16.66 -5.26 19.56
N CYS A 64 16.13 -4.54 18.57
CA CYS A 64 16.48 -3.14 18.35
C CYS A 64 15.62 -2.28 19.28
N ASP A 65 16.26 -1.49 20.15
CA ASP A 65 15.59 -0.45 20.90
C ASP A 65 15.26 0.69 19.94
N VAL A 66 13.96 0.98 19.80
CA VAL A 66 13.47 2.00 18.87
C VAL A 66 13.29 3.31 19.63
N PRO A 67 13.97 4.41 19.24
CA PRO A 67 13.74 5.72 19.82
C PRO A 67 12.29 6.20 19.63
N ASP A 68 11.67 6.75 20.68
CA ASP A 68 10.28 7.23 20.66
C ASP A 68 10.02 8.23 19.53
N ILE A 69 11.00 9.09 19.21
CA ILE A 69 10.89 10.07 18.12
C ILE A 69 10.62 9.39 16.76
N LEU A 70 11.24 8.23 16.50
CA LEU A 70 11.02 7.50 15.25
C LEU A 70 9.65 6.83 15.22
N VAL A 71 9.17 6.37 16.38
CA VAL A 71 7.82 5.81 16.54
C VAL A 71 6.76 6.89 16.29
N ASP A 72 6.97 8.08 16.83
CA ASP A 72 6.06 9.22 16.66
C ASP A 72 6.04 9.71 15.20
N ASP A 73 7.19 9.74 14.53
CA ASP A 73 7.27 10.02 13.10
C ASP A 73 6.53 8.99 12.25
N GLU A 74 6.67 7.69 12.57
CA GLU A 74 5.93 6.64 11.89
C GLU A 74 4.43 6.72 12.17
N MET A 75 4.04 7.06 13.40
CA MET A 75 2.64 7.30 13.76
C MET A 75 2.05 8.44 12.92
N ASN A 76 2.79 9.53 12.73
CA ASN A 76 2.38 10.63 11.87
C ASN A 76 2.19 10.18 10.42
N ARG A 77 3.11 9.35 9.89
CA ARG A 77 2.99 8.76 8.54
C ARG A 77 1.75 7.87 8.41
N ILE A 78 1.47 7.03 9.41
CA ILE A 78 0.25 6.19 9.46
C ILE A 78 -1.01 7.07 9.41
N LEU A 79 -1.04 8.17 10.16
CA LEU A 79 -2.18 9.09 10.19
C LEU A 79 -2.37 9.86 8.88
N VAL A 80 -1.28 10.25 8.21
CA VAL A 80 -1.34 10.88 6.88
C VAL A 80 -1.93 9.90 5.86
N ARG A 81 -1.51 8.63 5.88
CA ARG A 81 -2.09 7.58 5.01
C ARG A 81 -3.58 7.39 5.29
N LEU A 82 -3.95 7.27 6.56
CA LEU A 82 -5.37 7.18 6.97
C LEU A 82 -6.17 8.37 6.42
N ASN A 83 -5.67 9.60 6.58
CA ASN A 83 -6.38 10.79 6.12
C ASN A 83 -6.56 10.77 4.59
N SER A 84 -5.54 10.38 3.83
CA SER A 84 -5.64 10.24 2.37
C SER A 84 -6.67 9.18 1.94
N GLU A 85 -6.72 8.04 2.65
CA GLU A 85 -7.72 6.99 2.39
C GLU A 85 -9.15 7.46 2.69
N LEU A 86 -9.33 8.22 3.78
CA LEU A 86 -10.62 8.81 4.14
C LEU A 86 -11.06 9.86 3.11
N GLU A 87 -10.15 10.71 2.64
CA GLU A 87 -10.43 11.71 1.60
C GLU A 87 -10.90 11.05 0.29
N ARG A 88 -10.27 9.94 -0.12
CA ARG A 88 -10.73 9.15 -1.28
C ARG A 88 -12.15 8.61 -1.10
N GLN A 89 -12.54 8.31 0.13
CA GLN A 89 -13.89 7.89 0.50
C GLN A 89 -14.83 9.08 0.79
N LYS A 90 -14.36 10.32 0.62
CA LYS A 90 -15.07 11.57 0.96
C LYS A 90 -15.50 11.63 2.44
N LYS A 91 -14.73 11.00 3.32
CA LYS A 91 -14.91 11.02 4.78
C LYS A 91 -13.88 11.94 5.43
N LYS A 92 -14.21 12.50 6.61
CA LYS A 92 -13.26 13.25 7.45
C LYS A 92 -12.79 12.39 8.62
N LEU A 93 -11.59 12.69 9.14
CA LEU A 93 -11.03 12.01 10.31
C LEU A 93 -11.97 12.06 11.53
N ASN A 94 -12.61 13.20 11.79
CA ASN A 94 -13.54 13.34 12.92
C ASN A 94 -14.76 12.42 12.81
N ASP A 95 -15.27 12.22 11.60
CA ASP A 95 -16.41 11.32 11.35
C ASP A 95 -15.98 9.87 11.60
N TYR A 96 -14.80 9.49 11.10
CA TYR A 96 -14.21 8.17 11.34
C TYR A 96 -14.00 7.90 12.84
N LEU A 97 -13.44 8.84 13.59
CA LEU A 97 -13.23 8.70 15.04
C LEU A 97 -14.57 8.52 15.79
N SER A 98 -15.60 9.25 15.36
CA SER A 98 -16.96 9.14 15.93
C SER A 98 -17.61 7.79 15.61
N GLU A 99 -17.53 7.32 14.36
CA GLU A 99 -18.01 5.98 13.96
C GLU A 99 -17.34 4.86 14.77
N GLN A 100 -16.05 5.02 15.08
CA GLN A 100 -15.26 4.06 15.86
C GLN A 100 -15.39 4.24 17.38
N ASN A 101 -16.16 5.22 17.85
CA ASN A 101 -16.30 5.58 19.27
C ASN A 101 -14.94 5.74 19.99
N THR A 102 -13.97 6.39 19.34
CA THR A 102 -12.61 6.56 19.85
C THR A 102 -12.14 8.00 19.71
N THR A 103 -11.08 8.36 20.44
CA THR A 103 -10.35 9.62 20.24
C THR A 103 -9.10 9.41 19.39
N LEU A 104 -8.51 10.50 18.88
CA LEU A 104 -7.24 10.43 18.16
C LEU A 104 -6.12 9.85 19.04
N ASP A 105 -6.05 10.24 20.31
CA ASP A 105 -5.02 9.75 21.23
C ASP A 105 -5.19 8.26 21.54
N ALA A 106 -6.43 7.82 21.74
CA ALA A 106 -6.72 6.39 21.92
C ALA A 106 -6.39 5.57 20.66
N LEU A 107 -6.67 6.12 19.47
CA LEU A 107 -6.31 5.50 18.20
C LEU A 107 -4.78 5.40 18.04
N LYS A 108 -4.05 6.48 18.32
CA LYS A 108 -2.58 6.51 18.32
C LYS A 108 -2.01 5.48 19.30
N ALA A 109 -2.53 5.42 20.53
CA ALA A 109 -2.09 4.44 21.52
C ALA A 109 -2.33 3.00 21.04
N LYS A 110 -3.48 2.72 20.43
CA LYS A 110 -3.80 1.41 19.83
C LYS A 110 -2.84 1.03 18.69
N TRP A 111 -2.40 2.01 17.90
CA TRP A 111 -1.53 1.76 16.75
C TRP A 111 -0.03 1.85 17.07
N ARG A 112 0.35 2.40 18.24
CA ARG A 112 1.76 2.57 18.63
C ARG A 112 2.57 1.27 18.51
N PRO A 113 2.08 0.09 18.95
CA PRO A 113 2.82 -1.16 18.78
C PRO A 113 3.08 -1.52 17.31
N GLN A 114 2.18 -1.16 16.40
CA GLN A 114 2.38 -1.38 14.97
C GLN A 114 3.41 -0.39 14.41
N ALA A 115 3.38 0.88 14.84
CA ALA A 115 4.39 1.86 14.45
C ALA A 115 5.80 1.44 14.91
N GLU A 116 5.93 0.93 16.14
CA GLU A 116 7.19 0.37 16.66
C GLU A 116 7.71 -0.78 15.79
N LYS A 117 6.83 -1.72 15.39
CA LYS A 117 7.19 -2.81 14.46
C LYS A 117 7.67 -2.28 13.11
N ASN A 118 6.94 -1.32 12.53
CA ASN A 118 7.29 -0.73 11.24
C ASN A 118 8.68 -0.07 11.29
N VAL A 119 8.97 0.69 12.35
CA VAL A 119 10.28 1.33 12.53
C VAL A 119 11.37 0.29 12.69
N LYS A 120 11.14 -0.77 13.48
CA LYS A 120 12.11 -1.85 13.65
C LYS A 120 12.44 -2.54 12.32
N ILE A 121 11.42 -2.89 11.53
CA ILE A 121 11.60 -3.48 10.20
C ILE A 121 12.40 -2.53 9.31
N SER A 122 12.03 -1.25 9.28
CA SER A 122 12.71 -0.23 8.49
C SER A 122 14.19 -0.10 8.84
N LEU A 123 14.54 -0.11 10.13
CA LEU A 123 15.94 -0.04 10.59
C LEU A 123 16.74 -1.30 10.22
N ILE A 124 16.14 -2.48 10.32
CA ILE A 124 16.81 -3.74 9.95
C ILE A 124 17.01 -3.82 8.43
N LEU A 125 15.99 -3.48 7.65
CA LEU A 125 16.12 -3.37 6.19
C LEU A 125 17.14 -2.30 5.80
N ASP A 126 17.25 -1.20 6.55
CA ASP A 126 18.26 -0.18 6.28
C ASP A 126 19.68 -0.74 6.43
N GLU A 127 19.92 -1.50 7.49
CA GLU A 127 21.21 -2.16 7.73
C GLU A 127 21.52 -3.24 6.68
N ILE A 128 20.53 -4.08 6.32
CA ILE A 128 20.69 -5.09 5.27
C ILE A 128 21.03 -4.42 3.93
N GLY A 129 20.27 -3.38 3.55
CA GLY A 129 20.47 -2.67 2.29
C GLY A 129 21.85 -2.02 2.21
N LYS A 130 22.35 -1.48 3.32
CA LYS A 130 23.71 -0.92 3.41
C LYS A 130 24.78 -2.01 3.27
N SER A 131 24.62 -3.14 3.97
CA SER A 131 25.54 -4.29 3.90
C SER A 131 25.63 -4.84 2.47
N GLU A 132 24.48 -4.97 1.80
CA GLU A 132 24.35 -5.47 0.43
C GLU A 132 24.59 -4.39 -0.64
N LYS A 133 24.90 -3.15 -0.21
CA LYS A 133 25.20 -2.00 -1.09
C LYS A 133 24.09 -1.71 -2.09
N VAL A 134 22.83 -1.79 -1.66
CA VAL A 134 21.68 -1.36 -2.44
C VAL A 134 21.84 0.12 -2.80
N GLN A 135 21.58 0.47 -4.05
CA GLN A 135 21.69 1.84 -4.55
C GLN A 135 20.35 2.34 -5.07
N VAL A 136 20.09 3.62 -4.87
CA VAL A 136 18.96 4.32 -5.48
C VAL A 136 19.49 5.29 -6.51
N LEU A 137 19.05 5.11 -7.75
CA LEU A 137 19.43 5.95 -8.86
C LEU A 137 18.59 7.23 -8.86
N PRO A 138 19.15 8.39 -9.21
CA PRO A 138 18.40 9.65 -9.27
C PRO A 138 17.15 9.57 -10.16
N GLU A 139 17.21 8.78 -11.23
CA GLU A 139 16.11 8.53 -12.15
C GLU A 139 14.95 7.73 -11.53
N GLU A 140 15.21 6.87 -10.55
CA GLU A 140 14.16 6.15 -9.80
C GLU A 140 13.36 7.14 -8.94
N VAL A 141 14.06 8.08 -8.27
CA VAL A 141 13.43 9.16 -7.50
C VAL A 141 12.64 10.08 -8.43
N GLY A 142 13.24 10.48 -9.55
CA GLY A 142 12.60 11.33 -10.56
C GLY A 142 11.35 10.68 -11.17
N GLN A 143 11.32 9.36 -11.33
CA GLN A 143 10.12 8.64 -11.77
C GLN A 143 9.03 8.63 -10.68
N ALA A 144 9.40 8.37 -9.42
CA ALA A 144 8.46 8.38 -8.30
C ALA A 144 7.81 9.76 -8.10
N LEU A 145 8.57 10.84 -8.31
CA LEU A 145 8.07 12.22 -8.22
C LEU A 145 6.96 12.52 -9.25
N LYS A 146 7.01 11.94 -10.46
CA LYS A 146 5.98 12.18 -11.49
C LYS A 146 4.57 11.73 -11.06
N GLY A 147 4.48 10.81 -10.10
CA GLY A 147 3.20 10.36 -9.53
C GLY A 147 2.64 11.30 -8.46
N VAL A 148 3.40 12.31 -8.03
CA VAL A 148 3.02 13.25 -6.97
C VAL A 148 2.69 14.61 -7.58
N SER A 149 1.57 15.21 -7.18
CA SER A 149 1.22 16.57 -7.60
C SER A 149 2.08 17.59 -6.86
N GLU A 150 3.09 18.13 -7.53
CA GLU A 150 4.07 19.07 -6.94
C GLU A 150 3.60 20.53 -6.88
N THR A 151 2.43 20.84 -7.43
CA THR A 151 1.99 22.21 -7.80
C THR A 151 2.00 23.24 -6.66
N ASN A 152 2.10 22.81 -5.39
CA ASN A 152 2.04 23.69 -4.21
C ASN A 152 3.16 23.44 -3.16
N LEU A 153 4.23 22.72 -3.48
CA LEU A 153 5.30 22.42 -2.53
C LEU A 153 6.36 23.54 -2.49
N SER A 154 6.82 23.91 -1.29
CA SER A 154 8.02 24.72 -1.12
C SER A 154 9.29 23.93 -1.49
N GLU A 155 10.40 24.63 -1.74
CA GLU A 155 11.70 23.97 -2.01
C GLU A 155 12.15 23.01 -0.90
N GLU A 156 11.87 23.36 0.35
CA GLU A 156 12.17 22.50 1.50
C GLU A 156 11.29 21.25 1.49
N GLN A 157 9.99 21.40 1.28
CA GLN A 157 9.04 20.30 1.18
C GLN A 157 9.36 19.35 0.02
N ARG A 158 9.84 19.89 -1.10
CA ARG A 158 10.28 19.10 -2.25
C ARG A 158 11.49 18.25 -1.90
N LYS A 159 12.50 18.82 -1.22
CA LYS A 159 13.69 18.07 -0.77
C LYS A 159 13.34 17.01 0.25
N ASP A 160 12.41 17.28 1.17
CA ASP A 160 11.92 16.28 2.11
C ASP A 160 11.21 15.13 1.41
N LEU A 161 10.37 15.44 0.42
CA LEU A 161 9.71 14.44 -0.41
C LEU A 161 10.72 13.59 -1.19
N GLU A 162 11.73 14.21 -1.82
CA GLU A 162 12.81 13.51 -2.51
C GLU A 162 13.56 12.55 -1.59
N ARG A 163 13.93 12.99 -0.38
CA ARG A 163 14.58 12.14 0.63
C ARG A 163 13.70 10.97 1.04
N TYR A 164 12.42 11.22 1.28
CA TYR A 164 11.45 10.19 1.62
C TYR A 164 11.30 9.16 0.50
N LEU A 165 11.17 9.61 -0.76
CA LEU A 165 11.04 8.72 -1.91
C LEU A 165 12.30 7.89 -2.12
N ALA A 166 13.49 8.51 -2.01
CA ALA A 166 14.75 7.79 -2.10
C ALA A 166 14.85 6.70 -1.02
N PHE A 167 14.54 7.03 0.24
CA PHE A 167 14.53 6.04 1.32
C PHE A 167 13.50 4.93 1.10
N SER A 168 12.30 5.26 0.64
CA SER A 168 11.25 4.28 0.32
C SER A 168 11.68 3.32 -0.81
N ILE A 169 12.29 3.85 -1.88
CA ILE A 169 12.80 3.04 -2.99
C ILE A 169 13.93 2.13 -2.49
N PHE A 170 14.84 2.63 -1.66
CA PHE A 170 15.91 1.84 -1.06
C PHE A 170 15.37 0.67 -0.24
N GLN A 171 14.37 0.93 0.60
CA GLN A 171 13.70 -0.09 1.41
C GLN A 171 13.03 -1.16 0.54
N ALA A 172 12.30 -0.75 -0.50
CA ALA A 172 11.66 -1.66 -1.44
C ALA A 172 12.68 -2.56 -2.18
N LYS A 173 13.76 -1.97 -2.68
CA LYS A 173 14.84 -2.72 -3.35
C LYS A 173 15.53 -3.70 -2.41
N THR A 174 15.70 -3.32 -1.15
CA THR A 174 16.27 -4.20 -0.14
C THR A 174 15.34 -5.37 0.17
N LEU A 175 14.04 -5.11 0.32
CA LEU A 175 13.05 -6.17 0.51
C LEU A 175 13.02 -7.14 -0.68
N ASP A 176 13.08 -6.63 -1.91
CA ASP A 176 13.16 -7.47 -3.11
C ASP A 176 14.42 -8.32 -3.15
N LEU A 177 15.55 -7.81 -2.66
CA LEU A 177 16.77 -8.59 -2.50
C LEU A 177 16.58 -9.72 -1.48
N VAL A 178 16.00 -9.41 -0.31
CA VAL A 178 15.70 -10.41 0.73
C VAL A 178 14.76 -11.50 0.19
N LYS A 179 13.68 -11.11 -0.50
CA LYS A 179 12.75 -12.04 -1.16
C LYS A 179 13.48 -12.99 -2.10
N LYS A 180 14.34 -12.47 -2.98
CA LYS A 180 15.12 -13.28 -3.92
C LYS A 180 16.02 -14.28 -3.19
N THR A 181 16.66 -13.85 -2.10
CA THR A 181 17.55 -14.73 -1.31
C THR A 181 16.79 -15.87 -0.63
N VAL A 182 15.57 -15.66 -0.15
CA VAL A 182 14.78 -16.71 0.54
C VAL A 182 13.95 -17.60 -0.39
N THR A 183 13.79 -17.20 -1.66
CA THR A 183 13.04 -17.95 -2.69
C THR A 183 13.93 -18.62 -3.74
N SER A 184 15.24 -18.35 -3.71
CA SER A 184 16.25 -19.04 -4.53
C SER A 184 16.61 -20.40 -3.94
#